data_AF-A0A552R375-F1
#
_entry.id   AF-A0A552R375-F1
#
_cell.length_a   1.000
_cell.length_b   1.000
_cell.length_c   1.000
_cell.angle_alpha   90.00
_cell.angle_beta   90.00
_cell.angle_gamma   90.00
#
_symmetry.space_group_name_H-M   'P 1'
#
loop_
_entity.id
_entity.type
_entity.pdbx_description
1 polymer ?
#
loop_
_entity_poly.entity_id
_entity_poly.type
_entity_poly.pdbx_seq_one_letter_code
_entity_poly.pdbx_strand_id
1 'polypeptide(L)'
;MRTVLVTGPGGAGRTTVAAATALAAARDGARTLLISADPIPGFPDAADPTPVTDGLRSVAIDPAAHFRAELLALQGQLSSVLELLGGNPLDGEELTELPGSGELALLHALRRAAHGDWSAEAYDLLVVDLPPLRDALRLLALPEQLRRYLRRLLPPERQAARALRPVLAQLAGVPMPAQWLYEAAARRDAELAQVQALIEDRTTTLRLVAAPGPAADEALRTARPGLALHGLRAQAPVANRMLPGHSPDPFFAALAAQQEKALGHWADEGPAPVRIAHLGRDPQGPDDLLALAGDDGALAVPGTGEDSGRAPDPWWTEEAGGPGGDGILVWCLRLPGAVKKDLQLVRRGGELLLTVGPFHRIVPLEPALRRCTVTGAALTDGVLRVRFTPDPALWPRTG
;
A
#
# COMPACT_ATOMS: atom_id res chain seq x y z
N MET A 1 -4.96 4.94 -16.85
CA MET A 1 -5.93 4.39 -15.89
C MET A 1 -5.67 5.05 -14.54
N ARG A 2 -6.70 5.66 -13.94
CA ARG A 2 -6.64 6.22 -12.59
C ARG A 2 -6.91 5.13 -11.56
N THR A 3 -6.32 5.22 -10.36
CA THR A 3 -6.58 4.24 -9.28
C THR A 3 -7.08 4.91 -8.00
N VAL A 4 -8.14 4.35 -7.41
CA VAL A 4 -8.66 4.74 -6.10
C VAL A 4 -8.55 3.54 -5.17
N LEU A 5 -7.63 3.65 -4.22
CA LEU A 5 -7.41 2.68 -3.17
C LEU A 5 -8.29 3.05 -1.97
N VAL A 6 -9.25 2.20 -1.61
CA VAL A 6 -10.19 2.48 -0.52
C VAL A 6 -9.78 1.67 0.69
N THR A 7 -9.47 2.35 1.79
CA THR A 7 -9.16 1.69 3.06
C THR A 7 -9.78 2.41 4.27
N GLY A 8 -9.77 1.80 5.46
CA GLY A 8 -10.41 2.34 6.64
C GLY A 8 -10.28 1.42 7.86
N PRO A 9 -10.59 1.88 9.08
CA PRO A 9 -10.66 1.02 10.25
C PRO A 9 -11.66 -0.14 10.05
N GLY A 10 -11.50 -1.23 10.79
CA GLY A 10 -12.42 -2.37 10.73
C GLY A 10 -13.88 -1.92 10.99
N GLY A 11 -14.81 -2.36 10.14
CA GLY A 11 -16.23 -2.00 10.26
C GLY A 11 -16.61 -0.61 9.75
N ALA A 12 -15.69 0.15 9.14
CA ALA A 12 -15.96 1.50 8.61
C ALA A 12 -16.88 1.55 7.37
N GLY A 13 -17.25 0.41 6.78
CA GLY A 13 -18.02 0.35 5.52
C GLY A 13 -17.16 0.65 4.28
N ARG A 14 -15.90 0.22 4.32
CA ARG A 14 -14.87 0.37 3.28
C ARG A 14 -15.34 -0.20 1.93
N THR A 15 -15.80 -1.45 1.93
CA THR A 15 -16.37 -2.18 0.79
C THR A 15 -17.59 -1.50 0.21
N THR A 16 -18.50 -1.03 1.08
CA THR A 16 -19.67 -0.24 0.68
C THR A 16 -19.26 1.02 -0.07
N VAL A 17 -18.29 1.78 0.46
CA VAL A 17 -17.81 3.02 -0.15
C VAL A 17 -17.03 2.74 -1.43
N ALA A 18 -16.25 1.66 -1.52
CA ALA A 18 -15.57 1.25 -2.74
C ALA A 18 -16.57 0.92 -3.86
N ALA A 19 -17.58 0.11 -3.55
CA ALA A 19 -18.64 -0.24 -4.50
C ALA A 19 -19.45 0.99 -4.95
N ALA A 20 -19.85 1.84 -4.01
CA ALA A 20 -20.55 3.09 -4.31
C ALA A 20 -19.71 4.05 -5.16
N THR A 21 -18.40 4.16 -4.89
CA THR A 21 -17.46 4.96 -5.70
C THR A 21 -17.39 4.41 -7.14
N ALA A 22 -17.30 3.09 -7.30
CA ALA A 22 -17.21 2.46 -8.61
C ALA A 22 -18.51 2.62 -9.42
N LEU A 23 -19.66 2.44 -8.78
CA LEU A 23 -20.98 2.65 -9.39
C LEU A 23 -21.20 4.10 -9.80
N ALA A 24 -20.83 5.06 -8.95
CA ALA A 24 -20.92 6.48 -9.27
C ALA A 24 -20.06 6.85 -10.48
N ALA A 25 -18.82 6.36 -10.52
CA ALA A 25 -17.93 6.61 -11.65
C ALA A 25 -18.45 6.01 -12.97
N ALA A 26 -19.03 4.80 -12.91
CA ALA A 26 -19.65 4.18 -14.07
C ALA A 26 -20.91 4.93 -14.55
N ARG A 27 -21.74 5.40 -13.61
CA ARG A 27 -22.88 6.30 -13.90
C ARG A 27 -22.43 7.58 -14.60
N ASP A 28 -21.27 8.10 -14.22
CA ASP A 28 -20.65 9.29 -14.83
C ASP A 28 -19.89 8.98 -16.15
N GLY A 29 -19.97 7.73 -16.63
CA GLY A 29 -19.45 7.30 -17.94
C GLY A 29 -18.03 6.74 -17.95
N ALA A 30 -17.38 6.58 -16.79
CA ALA A 30 -16.04 6.00 -16.71
C ALA A 30 -16.09 4.46 -16.79
N ARG A 31 -15.27 3.86 -17.67
CA ARG A 31 -15.09 2.40 -17.68
C ARG A 31 -14.31 1.98 -16.44
N THR A 32 -15.01 1.33 -15.52
CA THR A 32 -14.55 1.11 -14.16
C THR A 32 -14.36 -0.38 -13.88
N LEU A 33 -13.24 -0.72 -13.26
CA LEU A 33 -12.99 -2.04 -12.66
C LEU A 33 -12.98 -1.91 -11.14
N LEU A 34 -13.82 -2.70 -10.46
CA LEU A 34 -13.79 -2.84 -9.00
C LEU A 34 -13.13 -4.17 -8.61
N ILE A 35 -12.17 -4.13 -7.71
CA ILE A 35 -11.54 -5.33 -7.13
C ILE A 35 -11.86 -5.39 -5.65
N SER A 36 -12.42 -6.50 -5.17
CA SER A 36 -12.75 -6.72 -3.76
C SER A 36 -12.49 -8.16 -3.33
N ALA A 37 -12.06 -8.38 -2.09
CA ALA A 37 -12.06 -9.69 -1.44
C ALA A 37 -13.32 -9.91 -0.57
N ASP A 38 -14.01 -8.82 -0.21
CA ASP A 38 -15.24 -8.86 0.57
C ASP A 38 -16.46 -8.96 -0.38
N PRO A 39 -17.49 -9.76 -0.03
CA PRO A 39 -18.69 -9.88 -0.85
C PRO A 39 -19.48 -8.57 -0.88
N ILE A 40 -20.07 -8.26 -2.04
CA ILE A 40 -20.84 -7.03 -2.25
C ILE A 40 -22.27 -7.41 -2.68
N PRO A 41 -23.30 -6.95 -1.97
CA PRO A 41 -24.69 -7.24 -2.33
C PRO A 41 -25.03 -6.83 -3.77
N GLY A 42 -25.54 -7.80 -4.55
CA GLY A 42 -25.92 -7.59 -5.95
C GLY A 42 -24.76 -7.54 -6.96
N PHE A 43 -23.52 -7.84 -6.54
CA PHE A 43 -22.37 -7.96 -7.43
C PHE A 43 -22.06 -9.44 -7.71
N PRO A 44 -21.46 -9.75 -8.88
CA PRO A 44 -21.04 -11.10 -9.20
C PRO A 44 -19.85 -11.53 -8.32
N ASP A 45 -19.91 -12.77 -7.85
CA ASP A 45 -18.80 -13.44 -7.17
C ASP A 45 -17.97 -14.22 -8.21
N ALA A 46 -17.12 -13.49 -8.93
CA ALA A 46 -16.36 -14.03 -10.06
C ALA A 46 -14.89 -13.60 -10.01
N ALA A 47 -13.99 -14.55 -10.26
CA ALA A 47 -12.53 -14.35 -10.21
C ALA A 47 -11.96 -13.58 -11.41
N ASP A 48 -12.73 -13.42 -12.48
CA ASP A 48 -12.39 -12.62 -13.66
C ASP A 48 -13.39 -11.46 -13.85
N PRO A 49 -12.98 -10.35 -14.50
CA PRO A 49 -13.82 -9.16 -14.65
C PRO A 49 -15.20 -9.49 -15.21
N THR A 50 -16.23 -9.30 -14.40
CA THR A 50 -17.61 -9.64 -14.77
C THR A 50 -18.48 -8.39 -14.74
N PRO A 51 -19.33 -8.14 -15.76
CA PRO A 51 -20.21 -6.97 -15.78
C PRO A 51 -21.14 -6.94 -14.57
N VAL A 52 -21.26 -5.75 -13.96
CA VAL A 52 -22.24 -5.45 -12.90
C VAL A 52 -23.36 -4.59 -13.46
N THR A 53 -22.98 -3.52 -14.16
CA THR A 53 -23.85 -2.61 -14.92
C THR A 53 -23.06 -2.09 -16.12
N ASP A 54 -23.69 -1.27 -16.96
CA ASP A 54 -22.98 -0.60 -18.05
C ASP A 54 -21.83 0.26 -17.49
N GLY A 55 -20.64 0.14 -18.10
CA GLY A 55 -19.43 0.82 -17.65
C GLY A 55 -18.78 0.27 -16.36
N LEU A 56 -19.36 -0.72 -15.66
CA LEU A 56 -18.76 -1.30 -14.44
C LEU A 56 -18.57 -2.82 -14.55
N ARG A 57 -17.34 -3.26 -14.31
CA ARG A 57 -17.02 -4.67 -14.07
C ARG A 57 -16.44 -4.85 -12.67
N SER A 58 -16.65 -6.02 -12.06
CA SER A 58 -16.04 -6.37 -10.78
C SER A 58 -15.29 -7.69 -10.82
N VAL A 59 -14.32 -7.81 -9.92
CA VAL A 59 -13.59 -9.03 -9.60
C VAL A 59 -13.71 -9.29 -8.11
N ALA A 60 -14.13 -10.50 -7.77
CA ALA A 60 -14.08 -11.06 -6.43
C ALA A 60 -12.78 -11.85 -6.27
N ILE A 61 -11.97 -11.49 -5.27
CA ILE A 61 -10.75 -12.20 -4.91
C ILE A 61 -11.13 -13.35 -3.99
N ASP A 62 -10.69 -14.56 -4.35
CA ASP A 62 -10.67 -15.72 -3.45
C ASP A 62 -9.22 -15.97 -3.00
N PRO A 63 -8.84 -15.56 -1.77
CA PRO A 63 -7.51 -15.78 -1.23
C PRO A 63 -7.12 -17.26 -1.17
N ALA A 64 -8.07 -18.14 -0.86
CA ALA A 64 -7.82 -19.55 -0.71
C ALA A 64 -7.58 -20.20 -2.07
N ALA A 65 -8.41 -19.92 -3.07
CA ALA A 65 -8.19 -20.41 -4.43
C ALA A 65 -6.87 -19.90 -5.01
N HIS A 66 -6.53 -18.61 -4.80
CA HIS A 66 -5.26 -18.06 -5.26
C HIS A 66 -4.07 -18.76 -4.60
N PHE A 67 -4.10 -18.94 -3.27
CA PHE A 67 -3.04 -19.63 -2.53
C PHE A 67 -2.84 -21.06 -3.02
N ARG A 68 -3.93 -21.82 -3.21
CA ARG A 68 -3.89 -23.18 -3.75
C ARG A 68 -3.24 -23.21 -5.13
N ALA A 69 -3.65 -22.31 -6.03
CA ALA A 69 -3.10 -22.24 -7.39
C ALA A 69 -1.59 -21.95 -7.40
N GLU A 70 -1.11 -20.97 -6.61
CA GLU A 70 0.31 -20.64 -6.55
C GLU A 70 1.14 -21.77 -5.94
N LEU A 71 0.65 -22.45 -4.89
CA LEU A 71 1.38 -23.54 -4.25
C LEU A 71 1.47 -24.77 -5.17
N LEU A 72 0.38 -25.12 -5.86
CA LEU A 72 0.38 -26.20 -6.85
C LEU A 72 1.32 -25.88 -8.03
N ALA A 73 1.34 -24.63 -8.50
CA ALA A 73 2.27 -24.19 -9.54
C ALA A 73 3.74 -24.29 -9.07
N LEU A 74 4.02 -23.93 -7.82
CA LEU A 74 5.36 -24.06 -7.22
C LEU A 74 5.76 -25.53 -7.07
N GLN A 75 4.87 -26.40 -6.61
CA GLN A 75 5.09 -27.85 -6.57
C GLN A 75 5.42 -28.42 -7.95
N GLY A 76 4.70 -27.99 -8.98
CA GLY A 76 4.98 -28.41 -10.37
C GLY A 76 6.39 -28.01 -10.84
N GLN A 77 6.88 -26.83 -10.44
CA GLN A 77 8.25 -26.39 -10.74
C GLN A 77 9.32 -27.16 -9.96
N LEU A 78 8.96 -27.66 -8.77
CA LEU A 78 9.85 -28.39 -7.87
C LEU A 78 9.68 -29.91 -7.91
N SER A 79 8.88 -30.44 -8.83
CA SER A 79 8.51 -31.87 -8.89
C SER A 79 9.73 -32.79 -8.88
N SER A 80 10.71 -32.52 -9.75
CA SER A 80 11.97 -33.28 -9.80
C SER A 80 12.77 -33.25 -8.49
N VAL A 81 12.72 -32.16 -7.73
CA VAL A 81 13.38 -32.05 -6.42
C VAL A 81 12.58 -32.79 -5.36
N LEU A 82 11.26 -32.70 -5.40
CA LEU A 82 10.36 -33.42 -4.48
C LEU A 82 10.51 -34.93 -4.65
N GLU A 83 10.56 -35.43 -5.89
CA GLU A 83 10.79 -36.84 -6.21
C GLU A 83 12.13 -37.34 -5.66
N LEU A 84 13.21 -36.57 -5.85
CA LEU A 84 14.54 -36.90 -5.33
C LEU A 84 14.58 -36.97 -3.79
N LEU A 85 13.74 -36.19 -3.12
CA LEU A 85 13.61 -36.16 -1.67
C LEU A 85 12.58 -37.18 -1.13
N GLY A 86 11.94 -37.96 -2.00
CA GLY A 86 10.89 -38.90 -1.63
C GLY A 86 9.61 -38.23 -1.12
N GLY A 87 9.38 -36.97 -1.48
CA GLY A 87 8.18 -36.22 -1.12
C GLY A 87 6.99 -36.58 -2.02
N ASN A 88 5.80 -36.62 -1.42
CA ASN A 88 4.54 -36.75 -2.16
C ASN A 88 3.96 -35.37 -2.47
N PRO A 89 3.46 -35.12 -3.69
CA PRO A 89 2.76 -33.88 -3.99
C PRO A 89 1.48 -33.79 -3.17
N LEU A 90 1.16 -32.59 -2.69
CA LEU A 90 -0.12 -32.27 -2.05
C LEU A 90 -1.20 -32.03 -3.10
N ASP A 91 -2.40 -32.54 -2.84
CA ASP A 91 -3.60 -32.24 -3.62
C ASP A 91 -4.21 -30.89 -3.19
N GLY A 92 -4.91 -30.22 -4.11
CA GLY A 92 -5.49 -28.90 -3.85
C GLY A 92 -6.50 -28.88 -2.69
N GLU A 93 -7.21 -29.99 -2.46
CA GLU A 93 -8.16 -30.18 -1.36
C GLU A 93 -7.47 -30.19 0.02
N GLU A 94 -6.19 -30.60 0.09
CA GLU A 94 -5.41 -30.64 1.33
C GLU A 94 -4.86 -29.26 1.72
N LEU A 95 -4.90 -28.30 0.81
CA LEU A 95 -4.31 -26.99 0.97
C LEU A 95 -5.28 -26.01 1.65
N THR A 96 -4.89 -25.60 2.85
CA THR A 96 -5.55 -24.53 3.61
C THR A 96 -4.80 -23.22 3.43
N GLU A 97 -5.54 -22.11 3.31
CA GLU A 97 -4.93 -20.80 3.20
C GLU A 97 -4.09 -20.43 4.43
N LEU A 98 -3.00 -19.68 4.20
CA LEU A 98 -2.13 -19.20 5.26
C LEU A 98 -2.39 -17.72 5.55
N PRO A 99 -2.11 -17.25 6.78
CA PRO A 99 -2.11 -15.81 7.06
C PRO A 99 -1.22 -15.05 6.06
N GLY A 100 -1.78 -14.01 5.43
CA GLY A 100 -1.12 -13.28 4.35
C GLY A 100 -1.55 -13.68 2.93
N SER A 101 -2.37 -14.74 2.76
CA SER A 101 -2.88 -15.17 1.46
C SER A 101 -3.68 -14.08 0.75
N GLY A 102 -4.55 -13.36 1.49
CA GLY A 102 -5.39 -12.30 0.96
C GLY A 102 -4.59 -11.13 0.39
N GLU A 103 -3.54 -10.72 1.09
CA GLU A 103 -2.60 -9.69 0.65
C GLU A 103 -1.91 -10.08 -0.66
N LEU A 104 -1.43 -11.33 -0.77
CA LEU A 104 -0.78 -11.83 -1.97
C LEU A 104 -1.75 -11.94 -3.15
N ALA A 105 -2.98 -12.43 -2.90
CA ALA A 105 -4.03 -12.52 -3.90
C ALA A 105 -4.41 -11.14 -4.44
N LEU A 106 -4.47 -10.13 -3.56
CA LEU A 106 -4.73 -8.75 -3.94
C LEU A 106 -3.56 -8.14 -4.75
N LEU A 107 -2.30 -8.39 -4.37
CA LEU A 107 -1.15 -7.97 -5.20
C LEU A 107 -1.20 -8.63 -6.59
N HIS A 108 -1.60 -9.90 -6.67
CA HIS A 108 -1.77 -10.60 -7.94
C HIS A 108 -2.88 -9.98 -8.79
N ALA A 109 -4.02 -9.64 -8.19
CA ALA A 109 -5.14 -8.97 -8.86
C ALA A 109 -4.72 -7.58 -9.39
N LEU A 110 -3.97 -6.80 -8.59
CA LEU A 110 -3.42 -5.51 -9.02
C LEU A 110 -2.48 -5.66 -10.22
N ARG A 111 -1.63 -6.69 -10.23
CA ARG A 111 -0.75 -7.01 -11.37
C ARG A 111 -1.58 -7.31 -12.63
N ARG A 112 -2.63 -8.15 -12.52
CA ARG A 112 -3.51 -8.48 -13.66
C ARG A 112 -4.22 -7.25 -14.21
N ALA A 113 -4.71 -6.38 -13.33
CA ALA A 113 -5.36 -5.13 -13.69
C ALA A 113 -4.42 -4.12 -14.38
N ALA A 114 -3.19 -3.96 -13.87
CA ALA A 114 -2.27 -2.94 -14.37
C ALA A 114 -1.55 -3.35 -15.65
N HIS A 115 -1.12 -4.61 -15.75
CA HIS A 115 -0.21 -5.06 -16.80
C HIS A 115 -0.48 -6.49 -17.29
N GLY A 116 -1.51 -7.15 -16.78
CA GLY A 116 -1.88 -8.50 -17.19
C GLY A 116 -3.02 -8.50 -18.20
N ASP A 117 -3.71 -9.63 -18.23
CA ASP A 117 -4.80 -9.93 -19.14
C ASP A 117 -6.02 -9.01 -18.96
N TRP A 118 -6.28 -8.51 -17.75
CA TRP A 118 -7.37 -7.56 -17.51
C TRP A 118 -7.08 -6.16 -18.06
N SER A 119 -5.80 -5.81 -18.28
CA SER A 119 -5.43 -4.50 -18.82
C SER A 119 -5.87 -4.28 -20.27
N ALA A 120 -6.14 -5.36 -21.01
CA ALA A 120 -6.55 -5.31 -22.42
C ALA A 120 -7.92 -4.63 -22.63
N GLU A 121 -8.78 -4.62 -21.62
CA GLU A 121 -10.08 -3.95 -21.67
C GLU A 121 -9.99 -2.43 -21.49
N ALA A 122 -8.79 -1.92 -21.17
CA ALA A 122 -8.44 -0.51 -21.09
C ALA A 122 -9.37 0.33 -20.18
N TYR A 123 -9.48 -0.03 -18.90
CA TYR A 123 -10.27 0.74 -17.93
C TYR A 123 -9.76 2.17 -17.73
N ASP A 124 -10.71 3.10 -17.52
CA ASP A 124 -10.42 4.49 -17.19
C ASP A 124 -10.12 4.63 -15.68
N LEU A 125 -10.85 3.87 -14.86
CA LEU A 125 -10.75 3.86 -13.40
C LEU A 125 -10.63 2.44 -12.83
N LEU A 126 -9.69 2.27 -11.90
CA LEU A 126 -9.56 1.11 -11.03
C LEU A 126 -9.94 1.50 -9.60
N VAL A 127 -10.94 0.85 -9.02
CA VAL A 127 -11.28 0.97 -7.59
C VAL A 127 -10.89 -0.31 -6.88
N VAL A 128 -10.14 -0.18 -5.79
CA VAL A 128 -9.59 -1.33 -5.06
C VAL A 128 -10.01 -1.28 -3.61
N ASP A 129 -10.69 -2.34 -3.18
CA ASP A 129 -11.11 -2.55 -1.82
C ASP A 129 -9.95 -3.17 -1.00
N LEU A 130 -9.10 -2.32 -0.40
CA LEU A 130 -7.93 -2.75 0.39
C LEU A 130 -8.26 -3.13 1.83
N PRO A 131 -7.63 -4.15 2.46
CA PRO A 131 -7.85 -4.55 3.87
C PRO A 131 -7.91 -3.41 4.91
N PRO A 132 -8.31 -3.68 6.17
CA PRO A 132 -8.32 -2.66 7.23
C PRO A 132 -7.03 -1.83 7.28
N LEU A 133 -7.16 -0.54 7.61
CA LEU A 133 -6.17 0.52 7.40
C LEU A 133 -4.72 0.13 7.74
N ARG A 134 -4.51 -0.54 8.88
CA ARG A 134 -3.17 -0.97 9.29
C ARG A 134 -2.54 -1.97 8.32
N ASP A 135 -3.32 -2.96 7.87
CA ASP A 135 -2.87 -4.02 6.98
C ASP A 135 -2.78 -3.49 5.55
N ALA A 136 -3.68 -2.60 5.12
CA ALA A 136 -3.56 -1.89 3.85
C ALA A 136 -2.23 -1.13 3.73
N LEU A 137 -1.81 -0.37 4.75
CA LEU A 137 -0.53 0.36 4.68
C LEU A 137 0.68 -0.58 4.56
N ARG A 138 0.63 -1.75 5.21
CA ARG A 138 1.66 -2.78 5.07
C ARG A 138 1.65 -3.41 3.68
N LEU A 139 0.47 -3.74 3.17
CA LEU A 139 0.26 -4.27 1.83
C LEU A 139 0.80 -3.31 0.76
N LEU A 140 0.54 -2.01 0.88
CA LEU A 140 1.01 -1.01 -0.09
C LEU A 140 2.54 -0.85 -0.09
N ALA A 141 3.21 -1.14 1.03
CA ALA A 141 4.67 -1.17 1.12
C ALA A 141 5.29 -2.51 0.69
N LEU A 142 4.47 -3.56 0.58
CA LEU A 142 4.94 -4.93 0.40
C LEU A 142 5.70 -5.16 -0.92
N PRO A 143 5.29 -4.60 -2.07
CA PRO A 143 6.04 -4.77 -3.32
C PRO A 143 7.49 -4.29 -3.22
N GLU A 144 7.72 -3.09 -2.67
CA GLU A 144 9.07 -2.54 -2.45
C GLU A 144 9.92 -3.47 -1.56
N GLN A 145 9.31 -3.97 -0.47
CA GLN A 145 9.98 -4.85 0.50
C GLN A 145 10.34 -6.21 -0.11
N LEU A 146 9.42 -6.86 -0.80
CA LEU A 146 9.64 -8.17 -1.42
C LEU A 146 10.73 -8.09 -2.49
N ARG A 147 10.72 -7.05 -3.33
CA ARG A 147 11.78 -6.79 -4.31
C ARG A 147 13.15 -6.64 -3.66
N ARG A 148 13.22 -5.91 -2.54
CA ARG A 148 14.45 -5.78 -1.77
C ARG A 148 14.93 -7.14 -1.24
N TYR A 149 14.03 -7.97 -0.72
CA TYR A 149 14.38 -9.31 -0.24
C TYR A 149 14.88 -10.20 -1.38
N LEU A 150 14.21 -10.19 -2.54
CA LEU A 150 14.66 -10.91 -3.72
C LEU A 150 16.07 -10.51 -4.14
N ARG A 151 16.35 -9.21 -4.26
CA ARG A 151 17.70 -8.70 -4.62
C ARG A 151 18.77 -9.06 -3.58
N ARG A 152 18.41 -9.16 -2.31
CA ARG A 152 19.34 -9.53 -1.23
C ARG A 152 19.61 -11.04 -1.19
N LEU A 153 18.60 -11.86 -1.42
CA LEU A 153 18.69 -13.33 -1.39
C LEU A 153 19.31 -13.88 -2.67
N LEU A 154 18.99 -13.28 -3.82
CA LEU A 154 19.48 -13.67 -5.14
C LEU A 154 20.11 -12.45 -5.86
N PRO A 155 21.31 -12.01 -5.44
CA PRO A 155 21.97 -10.85 -6.05
C PRO A 155 22.28 -11.06 -7.53
N PRO A 156 21.89 -10.15 -8.44
CA PRO A 156 22.11 -10.29 -9.87
C PRO A 156 23.60 -10.32 -10.24
N GLU A 157 24.48 -9.71 -9.45
CA GLU A 157 25.93 -9.72 -9.66
C GLU A 157 26.50 -11.14 -9.56
N ARG A 158 25.88 -12.00 -8.73
CA ARG A 158 26.25 -13.43 -8.62
C ARG A 158 25.82 -14.25 -9.83
N GLN A 159 24.78 -13.82 -10.55
CA GLN A 159 24.38 -14.44 -11.81
C GLN A 159 25.46 -14.19 -12.89
N ALA A 160 25.95 -12.95 -13.00
CA ALA A 160 27.02 -12.59 -13.93
C ALA A 160 28.36 -13.27 -13.61
N ALA A 161 28.72 -13.37 -12.32
CA ALA A 161 29.91 -14.08 -11.86
C ALA A 161 29.91 -15.58 -12.22
N ARG A 162 28.74 -16.15 -12.54
CA ARG A 162 28.59 -17.55 -12.93
C ARG A 162 29.18 -17.87 -14.31
N ALA A 163 29.39 -16.86 -15.17
CA ALA A 163 30.18 -17.03 -16.41
C ALA A 163 31.65 -17.42 -16.11
N LEU A 164 32.13 -17.17 -14.89
CA LEU A 164 33.44 -17.59 -14.38
C LEU A 164 33.40 -18.96 -13.67
N ARG A 165 32.37 -19.78 -13.95
CA ARG A 165 32.11 -21.10 -13.34
C ARG A 165 33.32 -22.02 -13.16
N PRO A 166 34.23 -22.20 -14.14
CA PRO A 166 35.35 -23.13 -13.99
C PRO A 166 36.39 -22.68 -12.95
N VAL A 167 36.41 -21.39 -12.59
CA VAL A 167 37.32 -20.83 -11.58
C VAL A 167 36.68 -20.84 -10.19
N LEU A 168 35.37 -20.57 -10.09
CA LEU A 168 34.67 -20.51 -8.79
C LEU A 168 34.37 -21.88 -8.18
N ALA A 169 34.19 -22.93 -9.01
CA ALA A 169 33.99 -24.30 -8.54
C ALA A 169 35.20 -24.84 -7.73
N GLN A 170 36.40 -24.27 -7.94
CA GLN A 170 37.63 -24.68 -7.23
C GLN A 170 37.84 -23.94 -5.90
N LEU A 171 37.15 -22.83 -5.64
CA LEU A 171 37.42 -21.95 -4.49
C LEU A 171 36.27 -21.85 -3.48
N ALA A 172 35.05 -22.25 -3.83
CA ALA A 172 33.94 -22.20 -2.90
C ALA A 172 32.97 -23.35 -3.16
N GLY A 173 32.97 -24.36 -2.28
CA GLY A 173 32.02 -25.48 -2.25
C GLY A 173 30.58 -25.07 -1.92
N VAL A 174 30.13 -23.89 -2.37
CA VAL A 174 28.77 -23.41 -2.21
C VAL A 174 27.97 -23.84 -3.45
N PRO A 175 26.97 -24.73 -3.32
CA PRO A 175 26.12 -25.10 -4.43
C PRO A 175 25.40 -23.86 -4.96
N MET A 176 25.67 -23.49 -6.21
CA MET A 176 25.05 -22.33 -6.86
C MET A 176 23.58 -22.62 -7.16
N PRO A 177 22.63 -21.72 -6.81
CA PRO A 177 21.21 -21.90 -7.10
C PRO A 177 20.97 -22.24 -8.57
N ALA A 178 19.97 -23.07 -8.88
CA ALA A 178 19.65 -23.42 -10.26
C ALA A 178 19.30 -22.18 -11.11
N GLN A 179 19.57 -22.22 -12.42
CA GLN A 179 19.35 -21.07 -13.32
C GLN A 179 17.88 -20.60 -13.31
N TRP A 180 16.95 -21.55 -13.28
CA TRP A 180 15.51 -21.27 -13.23
C TRP A 180 15.10 -20.44 -12.01
N LEU A 181 15.82 -20.52 -10.87
CA LEU A 181 15.54 -19.71 -9.68
C LEU A 181 15.80 -18.23 -9.93
N TYR A 182 16.89 -17.90 -10.64
CA TYR A 182 17.20 -16.51 -11.00
C TYR A 182 16.21 -15.97 -12.00
N GLU A 183 15.81 -16.77 -12.99
CA GLU A 183 14.79 -16.37 -13.96
C GLU A 183 13.42 -16.19 -13.31
N ALA A 184 13.03 -17.07 -12.38
CA ALA A 184 11.83 -16.93 -11.58
C ALA A 184 11.88 -15.67 -10.71
N ALA A 185 12.99 -15.42 -10.01
CA ALA A 185 13.18 -14.24 -9.19
C ALA A 185 13.14 -12.94 -10.03
N ALA A 186 13.75 -12.93 -11.21
CA ALA A 186 13.72 -11.79 -12.13
C ALA A 186 12.30 -11.51 -12.63
N ARG A 187 11.53 -12.56 -12.99
CA ARG A 187 10.11 -12.43 -13.35
C ARG A 187 9.31 -11.84 -12.17
N ARG A 188 9.48 -12.37 -10.96
CA ARG A 188 8.78 -11.86 -9.77
C ARG A 188 9.18 -10.42 -9.41
N ASP A 189 10.46 -10.04 -9.52
CA ASP A 189 10.87 -8.64 -9.29
C ASP A 189 10.19 -7.70 -10.30
N ALA A 190 10.09 -8.09 -11.57
CA ALA A 190 9.42 -7.31 -12.60
C ALA A 190 7.91 -7.18 -12.34
N GLU A 191 7.23 -8.26 -11.96
CA GLU A 191 5.81 -8.24 -11.58
C GLU A 191 5.55 -7.33 -10.36
N LEU A 192 6.40 -7.44 -9.33
CA LEU A 192 6.30 -6.58 -8.15
C LEU A 192 6.62 -5.11 -8.49
N ALA A 193 7.55 -4.86 -9.42
CA ALA A 193 7.88 -3.51 -9.87
C ALA A 193 6.71 -2.83 -10.57
N GLN A 194 5.95 -3.61 -11.36
CA GLN A 194 4.72 -3.15 -12.01
C GLN A 194 3.63 -2.76 -10.99
N VAL A 195 3.39 -3.60 -9.99
CA VAL A 195 2.43 -3.28 -8.92
C VAL A 195 2.90 -2.08 -8.09
N GLN A 196 4.20 -2.02 -7.78
CA GLN A 196 4.78 -0.86 -7.11
C GLN A 196 4.56 0.43 -7.93
N ALA A 197 4.81 0.38 -9.24
CA ALA A 197 4.59 1.53 -10.12
C ALA A 197 3.13 1.98 -10.13
N LEU A 198 2.16 1.06 -10.17
CA LEU A 198 0.74 1.39 -10.04
C LEU A 198 0.45 2.10 -8.72
N ILE A 199 0.91 1.56 -7.59
CA ILE A 199 0.66 2.12 -6.26
C ILE A 199 1.30 3.51 -6.11
N GLU A 200 2.49 3.70 -6.66
CA GLU A 200 3.27 4.94 -6.56
C GLU A 200 2.92 5.97 -7.64
N ASP A 201 2.06 5.62 -8.61
CA ASP A 201 1.64 6.50 -9.69
C ASP A 201 0.93 7.75 -9.16
N ARG A 202 1.12 8.89 -9.84
CA ARG A 202 0.51 10.17 -9.43
C ARG A 202 -1.01 10.18 -9.58
N THR A 203 -1.56 9.31 -10.39
CA THR A 203 -3.02 9.15 -10.55
C THR A 203 -3.62 8.20 -9.51
N THR A 204 -2.79 7.54 -8.69
CA THR A 204 -3.25 6.65 -7.61
C THR A 204 -3.52 7.45 -6.35
N THR A 205 -4.74 7.34 -5.83
CA THR A 205 -5.18 8.08 -4.62
C THR A 205 -5.66 7.12 -3.54
N LEU A 206 -5.44 7.50 -2.29
CA LEU A 206 -5.93 6.75 -1.14
C LEU A 206 -7.15 7.45 -0.53
N ARG A 207 -8.26 6.73 -0.41
CA ARG A 207 -9.49 7.19 0.23
C ARG A 207 -9.63 6.50 1.59
N LEU A 208 -9.61 7.31 2.66
CA LEU A 208 -9.74 6.83 4.04
C LEU A 208 -11.21 6.88 4.45
N VAL A 209 -11.82 5.74 4.72
CA VAL A 209 -13.21 5.61 5.15
C VAL A 209 -13.25 5.35 6.64
N ALA A 210 -14.08 6.08 7.37
CA ALA A 210 -14.22 5.93 8.81
C ALA A 210 -15.64 6.25 9.27
N ALA A 211 -16.16 5.47 10.21
CA ALA A 211 -17.37 5.85 10.96
C ALA A 211 -16.95 6.78 12.11
N PRO A 212 -17.39 8.06 12.14
CA PRO A 212 -16.86 9.02 13.11
C PRO A 212 -17.10 8.60 14.55
N GLY A 213 -16.03 8.65 15.34
CA GLY A 213 -16.03 8.23 16.74
C GLY A 213 -14.61 7.92 17.25
N PRO A 214 -14.44 7.60 18.54
CA PRO A 214 -13.13 7.52 19.18
C PRO A 214 -12.19 6.47 18.57
N ALA A 215 -12.74 5.32 18.15
CA ALA A 215 -11.94 4.26 17.51
C ALA A 215 -11.41 4.70 16.13
N ALA A 216 -12.23 5.43 15.37
CA ALA A 216 -11.81 5.99 14.09
C ALA A 216 -10.78 7.12 14.27
N ASP A 217 -10.99 8.03 15.23
CA ASP A 217 -10.02 9.08 15.58
C ASP A 217 -8.64 8.45 15.85
N GLU A 218 -8.60 7.41 16.69
CA GLU A 218 -7.34 6.77 17.05
C GLU A 218 -6.69 6.04 15.88
N ALA A 219 -7.48 5.35 15.06
CA ALA A 219 -6.98 4.65 13.89
C ALA A 219 -6.40 5.62 12.84
N LEU A 220 -7.08 6.74 12.57
CA LEU A 220 -6.60 7.78 11.65
C LEU A 220 -5.35 8.47 12.20
N ARG A 221 -5.33 8.83 13.49
CA ARG A 221 -4.18 9.40 14.18
C ARG A 221 -2.95 8.48 14.09
N THR A 222 -3.14 7.19 14.33
CA THR A 222 -2.08 6.18 14.25
C THR A 222 -1.57 6.01 12.82
N ALA A 223 -2.48 5.96 11.83
CA ALA A 223 -2.11 5.75 10.44
C ALA A 223 -1.38 6.93 9.81
N ARG A 224 -1.62 8.15 10.31
CA ARG A 224 -1.08 9.41 9.78
C ARG A 224 0.45 9.42 9.60
N PRO A 225 1.28 9.08 10.60
CA PRO A 225 2.72 8.98 10.39
C PRO A 225 3.11 7.82 9.45
N GLY A 226 2.32 6.73 9.40
CA GLY A 226 2.53 5.62 8.46
C GLY A 226 2.31 6.02 7.00
N LEU A 227 1.25 6.77 6.72
CA LEU A 227 0.99 7.37 5.40
C LEU A 227 2.16 8.23 4.95
N ALA A 228 2.63 9.12 5.82
CA ALA A 228 3.77 9.99 5.55
C ALA A 228 5.07 9.19 5.35
N LEU A 229 5.32 8.18 6.18
CA LEU A 229 6.48 7.29 6.07
C LEU A 229 6.55 6.64 4.69
N HIS A 230 5.42 6.23 4.11
CA HIS A 230 5.35 5.59 2.79
C HIS A 230 5.11 6.56 1.62
N GLY A 231 4.96 7.86 1.92
CA GLY A 231 4.69 8.92 0.94
C GLY A 231 3.28 8.90 0.35
N LEU A 232 2.35 8.18 0.97
CA LEU A 232 0.97 8.01 0.50
C LEU A 232 0.17 9.27 0.85
N ARG A 233 -0.39 9.96 -0.17
CA ARG A 233 -1.32 11.07 0.06
C ARG A 233 -2.75 10.53 0.11
N ALA A 234 -3.41 10.78 1.22
CA ALA A 234 -4.84 10.51 1.36
C ALA A 234 -5.66 11.70 0.87
N GLN A 235 -6.78 11.41 0.22
CA GLN A 235 -7.85 12.38 -0.02
C GLN A 235 -8.48 12.81 1.32
N ALA A 236 -9.40 13.77 1.26
CA ALA A 236 -10.30 14.05 2.37
C ALA A 236 -10.92 12.75 2.92
N PRO A 237 -10.88 12.54 4.24
CA PRO A 237 -11.45 11.33 4.83
C PRO A 237 -12.96 11.30 4.59
N VAL A 238 -13.47 10.11 4.31
CA VAL A 238 -14.90 9.83 4.14
C VAL A 238 -15.48 9.41 5.47
N ALA A 239 -16.31 10.28 6.02
CA ALA A 239 -17.12 10.05 7.20
C ALA A 239 -18.37 9.27 6.83
N ASN A 240 -18.31 7.95 7.00
CA ASN A 240 -19.40 7.05 6.66
C ASN A 240 -20.41 6.92 7.81
N ARG A 241 -21.65 6.56 7.46
CA ARG A 241 -22.76 6.32 8.42
C ARG A 241 -23.07 7.54 9.29
N MET A 242 -23.06 8.73 8.69
CA MET A 242 -23.48 9.95 9.38
C MET A 242 -24.95 9.88 9.76
N LEU A 243 -25.23 10.10 11.03
CA LEU A 243 -26.58 10.24 11.55
C LEU A 243 -27.14 11.62 11.18
N PRO A 244 -28.48 11.77 11.09
CA PRO A 244 -29.10 13.07 10.90
C PRO A 244 -28.69 14.05 12.02
N GLY A 245 -28.21 15.23 11.64
CA GLY A 245 -27.72 16.24 12.60
C GLY A 245 -28.81 16.85 13.50
N HIS A 246 -30.08 16.69 13.14
CA HIS A 246 -31.21 17.17 13.93
C HIS A 246 -32.14 16.00 14.24
N SER A 247 -32.17 15.58 15.51
CA SER A 247 -33.13 14.62 16.03
C SER A 247 -33.73 15.14 17.34
N PRO A 248 -35.06 15.06 17.53
CA PRO A 248 -35.69 15.37 18.82
C PRO A 248 -35.41 14.31 19.88
N ASP A 249 -34.91 13.13 19.48
CA ASP A 249 -34.54 12.06 20.39
C ASP A 249 -33.16 12.33 21.04
N PRO A 250 -33.06 12.43 22.38
CA PRO A 250 -31.80 12.70 23.07
C PRO A 250 -30.69 11.69 22.79
N PHE A 251 -31.00 10.41 22.57
CA PHE A 251 -30.03 9.36 22.28
C PHE A 251 -29.39 9.58 20.90
N PHE A 252 -30.22 9.79 19.87
CA PHE A 252 -29.72 10.09 18.52
C PHE A 252 -28.97 11.43 18.47
N ALA A 253 -29.47 12.46 19.16
CA ALA A 253 -28.80 13.75 19.25
C ALA A 253 -27.40 13.63 19.89
N ALA A 254 -27.25 12.83 20.95
CA ALA A 254 -25.95 12.59 21.58
C ALA A 254 -24.96 11.87 20.65
N LEU A 255 -25.41 10.86 19.91
CA LEU A 255 -24.58 10.15 18.93
C LEU A 255 -24.17 11.05 17.76
N ALA A 256 -25.09 11.83 17.21
CA ALA A 256 -24.80 12.79 16.14
C ALA A 256 -23.79 13.86 16.62
N ALA A 257 -23.95 14.38 17.83
CA ALA A 257 -23.00 15.33 18.42
C ALA A 257 -21.60 14.71 18.60
N GLN A 258 -21.51 13.43 18.94
CA GLN A 258 -20.23 12.71 19.00
C GLN A 258 -19.58 12.58 17.62
N GLN A 259 -20.37 12.31 16.57
CA GLN A 259 -19.87 12.27 15.20
C GLN A 259 -19.36 13.64 14.76
N GLU A 260 -20.11 14.72 14.99
CA GLU A 260 -19.66 16.07 14.63
C GLU A 260 -18.41 16.51 15.40
N LYS A 261 -18.27 16.11 16.67
CA LYS A 261 -17.03 16.35 17.43
C LYS A 261 -15.82 15.66 16.78
N ALA A 262 -15.97 14.38 16.40
CA ALA A 262 -14.92 13.64 15.70
C ALA A 262 -14.56 14.29 14.35
N LEU A 263 -15.57 14.73 13.58
CA LEU A 263 -15.35 15.46 12.33
C LEU A 263 -14.59 16.78 12.53
N GLY A 264 -14.89 17.51 13.62
CA GLY A 264 -14.14 18.71 14.00
C GLY A 264 -12.65 18.41 14.17
N HIS A 265 -12.31 17.36 14.92
CA HIS A 265 -10.91 16.94 15.07
C HIS A 265 -10.26 16.59 13.72
N TRP A 266 -10.97 15.90 12.82
CA TRP A 266 -10.42 15.52 11.52
C TRP A 266 -10.18 16.74 10.62
N ALA A 267 -11.07 17.72 10.67
CA ALA A 267 -10.96 18.97 9.92
C ALA A 267 -9.84 19.90 10.46
N ASP A 268 -9.62 19.94 11.78
CA ASP A 268 -8.51 20.68 12.37
C ASP A 268 -7.14 20.09 11.95
N GLU A 269 -7.14 18.78 11.72
CA GLU A 269 -5.95 18.04 11.35
C GLU A 269 -5.73 17.98 9.83
N GLY A 270 -6.69 18.33 8.97
CA GLY A 270 -6.56 18.10 7.54
C GLY A 270 -7.69 18.66 6.69
N PRO A 271 -7.86 18.18 5.44
CA PRO A 271 -8.99 18.58 4.62
C PRO A 271 -10.33 18.19 5.27
N ALA A 272 -11.35 19.02 5.05
CA ALA A 272 -12.69 18.78 5.56
C ALA A 272 -13.23 17.40 5.11
N PRO A 273 -13.75 16.56 6.04
CA PRO A 273 -14.25 15.24 5.69
C PRO A 273 -15.46 15.28 4.74
N VAL A 274 -15.51 14.32 3.83
CA VAL A 274 -16.69 14.05 2.99
C VAL A 274 -17.69 13.26 3.81
N ARG A 275 -18.94 13.73 3.90
CA ARG A 275 -20.00 13.06 4.69
C ARG A 275 -20.81 12.11 3.83
N ILE A 276 -21.07 10.90 4.33
CA ILE A 276 -21.98 9.92 3.73
C ILE A 276 -23.03 9.56 4.78
N ALA A 277 -24.30 9.76 4.41
CA ALA A 277 -25.44 9.51 5.29
C ALA A 277 -25.59 8.02 5.61
N HIS A 278 -26.11 7.72 6.80
CA HIS A 278 -26.57 6.38 7.14
C HIS A 278 -27.93 6.11 6.46
N LEU A 279 -28.06 4.99 5.73
CA LEU A 279 -29.33 4.60 5.08
C LEU A 279 -30.44 4.14 6.04
N GLY A 280 -30.20 4.17 7.35
CA GLY A 280 -31.04 3.48 8.36
C GLY A 280 -31.02 1.94 8.31
N ARG A 281 -30.35 1.34 7.31
CA ARG A 281 -30.21 -0.12 7.13
C ARG A 281 -28.91 -0.43 6.37
N ASP A 282 -28.56 -1.70 6.28
CA ASP A 282 -27.46 -2.13 5.43
C ASP A 282 -27.85 -2.04 3.93
N PRO A 283 -26.92 -1.68 3.04
CA PRO A 283 -27.15 -1.70 1.59
C PRO A 283 -27.48 -3.12 1.12
N GLN A 284 -28.51 -3.26 0.31
CA GLN A 284 -29.01 -4.55 -0.18
C GLN A 284 -28.69 -4.79 -1.67
N GLY A 285 -28.23 -3.77 -2.39
CA GLY A 285 -27.88 -3.88 -3.79
C GLY A 285 -27.34 -2.58 -4.39
N PRO A 286 -27.13 -2.55 -5.72
CA PRO A 286 -26.56 -1.41 -6.43
C PRO A 286 -27.31 -0.09 -6.24
N ASP A 287 -28.64 -0.11 -6.16
CA ASP A 287 -29.45 1.10 -5.97
C ASP A 287 -29.16 1.80 -4.64
N ASP A 288 -29.03 1.04 -3.55
CA ASP A 288 -28.65 1.58 -2.23
C ASP A 288 -27.23 2.16 -2.24
N LEU A 289 -26.31 1.49 -2.94
CA LEU A 289 -24.93 1.93 -3.08
C LEU A 289 -24.83 3.23 -3.91
N LEU A 290 -25.63 3.35 -4.97
CA LEU A 290 -25.74 4.58 -5.74
C LEU A 290 -26.37 5.71 -4.91
N ALA A 291 -27.39 5.42 -4.10
CA ALA A 291 -27.99 6.41 -3.20
C ALA A 291 -26.97 6.97 -2.19
N LEU A 292 -26.01 6.15 -1.73
CA LEU A 292 -24.92 6.59 -0.85
C LEU A 292 -23.90 7.51 -1.53
N ALA A 293 -23.72 7.40 -2.85
CA ALA A 293 -22.83 8.30 -3.59
C ALA A 293 -23.40 9.72 -3.70
N GLY A 294 -24.73 9.83 -3.63
CA GLY A 294 -25.48 11.09 -3.74
C GLY A 294 -25.39 11.74 -5.12
N ASP A 295 -26.16 12.81 -5.30
CA ASP A 295 -26.12 13.63 -6.53
C ASP A 295 -25.14 14.80 -6.39
N ASP A 296 -24.72 15.13 -5.16
CA ASP A 296 -23.76 16.19 -4.86
C ASP A 296 -22.30 15.80 -5.20
N GLY A 297 -22.08 14.60 -5.77
CA GLY A 297 -20.76 14.11 -6.14
C GLY A 297 -19.85 13.82 -4.94
N ALA A 298 -20.41 13.48 -3.77
CA ALA A 298 -19.64 13.23 -2.55
C ALA A 298 -18.57 12.14 -2.75
N LEU A 299 -18.93 11.07 -3.47
CA LEU A 299 -18.00 9.99 -3.83
C LEU A 299 -17.36 10.15 -5.20
N ALA A 300 -17.59 11.28 -5.89
CA ALA A 300 -17.00 11.54 -7.19
C ALA A 300 -15.47 11.35 -7.12
N VAL A 301 -14.93 10.87 -8.22
CA VAL A 301 -13.49 10.72 -8.37
C VAL A 301 -12.99 11.99 -9.08
N PRO A 302 -12.42 12.96 -8.35
CA PRO A 302 -12.01 14.22 -8.96
C PRO A 302 -10.95 13.97 -10.04
N GLY A 303 -10.89 14.85 -11.04
CA GLY A 303 -9.84 14.85 -12.06
C GLY A 303 -8.42 14.90 -11.46
N THR A 304 -7.41 14.63 -12.27
CA THR A 304 -6.00 14.75 -11.84
C THR A 304 -5.65 16.21 -11.56
N GLY A 305 -5.60 16.60 -10.29
CA GLY A 305 -4.99 17.86 -9.85
C GLY A 305 -3.52 17.65 -9.50
N GLU A 306 -2.76 18.74 -9.36
CA GLU A 306 -1.33 18.71 -8.98
C GLU A 306 -1.07 18.02 -7.62
N ASP A 307 -2.11 17.89 -6.79
CA ASP A 307 -2.04 17.30 -5.45
C ASP A 307 -2.46 15.82 -5.34
N SER A 308 -3.02 15.20 -6.39
CA SER A 308 -3.33 13.77 -6.38
C SER A 308 -2.07 12.91 -6.55
N GLY A 309 -1.98 11.76 -5.86
CA GLY A 309 -0.87 10.81 -6.05
C GLY A 309 0.04 10.58 -4.84
N ARG A 310 1.09 9.79 -5.03
CA ARG A 310 2.24 9.77 -4.11
C ARG A 310 3.08 11.05 -4.29
N ALA A 311 3.56 11.64 -3.19
CA ALA A 311 4.58 12.69 -3.29
C ALA A 311 5.87 12.12 -3.92
N PRO A 312 6.71 12.93 -4.61
CA PRO A 312 8.13 12.56 -4.77
C PRO A 312 8.72 12.24 -3.39
N ASP A 313 9.80 11.44 -3.35
CA ASP A 313 10.42 10.89 -2.12
C ASP A 313 10.09 11.75 -0.88
N PRO A 314 9.39 11.22 0.13
CA PRO A 314 8.81 12.05 1.19
C PRO A 314 9.84 12.72 2.11
N TRP A 315 11.12 12.57 1.79
CA TRP A 315 12.26 13.12 2.48
C TRP A 315 13.04 14.11 1.61
N TRP A 316 13.82 14.95 2.26
CA TRP A 316 14.76 15.85 1.60
C TRP A 316 16.06 15.93 2.42
N THR A 317 17.12 16.44 1.80
CA THR A 317 18.41 16.63 2.46
C THR A 317 18.76 18.11 2.49
N GLU A 318 19.17 18.60 3.66
CA GLU A 318 19.64 19.97 3.89
C GLU A 318 21.14 19.95 4.23
N GLU A 319 21.88 20.98 3.83
CA GLU A 319 23.24 21.23 4.33
C GLU A 319 23.15 22.04 5.63
N ALA A 320 23.82 21.59 6.69
CA ALA A 320 23.88 22.30 7.95
C ALA A 320 25.13 23.19 8.00
N GLY A 321 24.89 24.50 8.16
CA GLY A 321 25.92 25.54 8.07
C GLY A 321 25.99 26.09 6.64
N GLY A 322 25.94 27.41 6.48
CA GLY A 322 25.90 28.07 5.17
C GLY A 322 27.15 27.80 4.29
N PRO A 323 27.32 28.53 3.17
CA PRO A 323 28.43 28.27 2.24
C PRO A 323 29.78 28.37 2.97
N GLY A 324 30.43 27.21 3.19
CA GLY A 324 31.67 27.06 3.96
C GLY A 324 31.60 26.20 5.24
N GLY A 325 30.45 25.59 5.57
CA GLY A 325 30.29 24.73 6.76
C GLY A 325 31.00 23.36 6.69
N ASP A 326 31.05 22.64 7.82
CA ASP A 326 31.73 21.35 8.08
C ASP A 326 31.24 20.14 7.22
N GLY A 327 30.51 20.38 6.14
CA GLY A 327 29.97 19.34 5.25
C GLY A 327 28.87 18.48 5.90
N ILE A 328 28.27 18.94 7.00
CA ILE A 328 27.22 18.21 7.71
C ILE A 328 25.94 18.21 6.88
N LEU A 329 25.39 17.02 6.65
CA LEU A 329 24.13 16.82 5.95
C LEU A 329 23.02 16.46 6.94
N VAL A 330 21.81 16.94 6.72
CA VAL A 330 20.64 16.62 7.53
C VAL A 330 19.58 16.03 6.62
N TRP A 331 19.30 14.74 6.81
CA TRP A 331 18.21 14.07 6.13
C TRP A 331 16.92 14.27 6.92
N CYS A 332 15.87 14.73 6.24
CA CYS A 332 14.64 15.19 6.85
C CYS A 332 13.43 14.41 6.31
N LEU A 333 12.54 13.96 7.20
CA LEU A 333 11.28 13.31 6.84
C LEU A 333 10.15 13.86 7.69
N ARG A 334 9.07 14.33 7.05
CA ARG A 334 7.88 14.79 7.77
C ARG A 334 7.06 13.59 8.24
N LEU A 335 6.80 13.53 9.55
CA LEU A 335 6.05 12.48 10.23
C LEU A 335 5.01 13.15 11.16
N PRO A 336 3.91 13.70 10.60
CA PRO A 336 2.89 14.38 11.39
C PRO A 336 2.24 13.42 12.38
N GLY A 337 2.11 13.85 13.64
CA GLY A 337 1.55 13.05 14.73
C GLY A 337 2.50 11.99 15.31
N ALA A 338 3.72 11.82 14.77
CA ALA A 338 4.69 10.90 15.36
C ALA A 338 5.17 11.40 16.73
N VAL A 339 5.43 10.45 17.63
CA VAL A 339 5.99 10.72 18.96
C VAL A 339 7.30 9.96 19.14
N LYS A 340 8.25 10.56 19.86
CA LYS A 340 9.61 10.03 20.01
C LYS A 340 9.66 8.59 20.55
N LYS A 341 8.75 8.22 21.46
CA LYS A 341 8.69 6.88 22.07
C LYS A 341 8.39 5.76 21.05
N ASP A 342 7.72 6.09 19.95
CA ASP A 342 7.28 5.13 18.94
C ASP A 342 8.20 5.16 17.70
N LEU A 343 9.30 5.92 17.76
CA LEU A 343 10.28 6.05 16.69
C LEU A 343 11.51 5.19 16.95
N GLN A 344 11.88 4.38 15.96
CA GLN A 344 13.17 3.69 15.94
C GLN A 344 13.89 3.98 14.63
N LEU A 345 15.19 4.21 14.74
CA LEU A 345 16.08 4.50 13.61
C LEU A 345 17.31 3.61 13.72
N VAL A 346 17.56 2.80 12.70
CA VAL A 346 18.75 1.95 12.63
C VAL A 346 19.41 2.16 11.27
N ARG A 347 20.70 2.52 11.27
CA ARG A 347 21.49 2.54 10.05
C ARG A 347 22.15 1.18 9.82
N ARG A 348 22.04 0.64 8.61
CA ARG A 348 22.76 -0.56 8.16
C ARG A 348 23.36 -0.33 6.79
N GLY A 349 24.68 -0.17 6.74
CA GLY A 349 25.40 0.13 5.49
C GLY A 349 24.87 1.42 4.84
N GLY A 350 24.41 1.30 3.60
CA GLY A 350 23.82 2.38 2.81
C GLY A 350 22.31 2.54 2.96
N GLU A 351 21.71 2.06 4.06
CA GLU A 351 20.26 2.12 4.29
C GLU A 351 19.93 2.66 5.69
N LEU A 352 18.79 3.33 5.80
CA LEU A 352 18.13 3.66 7.07
C LEU A 352 16.88 2.79 7.23
N LEU A 353 16.79 2.08 8.34
CA LEU A 353 15.60 1.36 8.76
C LEU A 353 14.85 2.27 9.73
N LEU A 354 13.63 2.63 9.36
CA LEU A 354 12.75 3.53 10.08
C LEU A 354 11.53 2.75 10.57
N THR A 355 11.27 2.83 11.87
CA THR A 355 10.02 2.34 12.47
C THR A 355 9.28 3.53 13.05
N VAL A 356 7.99 3.65 12.74
CA VAL A 356 7.08 4.64 13.32
C VAL A 356 5.81 3.92 13.77
N GLY A 357 5.67 3.71 15.08
CA GLY A 357 4.60 2.88 15.63
C GLY A 357 4.61 1.47 15.01
N PRO A 358 3.52 1.02 14.36
CA PRO A 358 3.46 -0.30 13.73
C PRO A 358 4.05 -0.35 12.30
N PHE A 359 4.48 0.79 11.74
CA PHE A 359 4.92 0.90 10.36
C PHE A 359 6.44 0.87 10.26
N HIS A 360 6.95 0.23 9.21
CA HIS A 360 8.37 0.07 8.98
C HIS A 360 8.72 0.32 7.52
N ARG A 361 9.76 1.12 7.29
CA ARG A 361 10.29 1.40 5.96
C ARG A 361 11.80 1.35 5.97
N ILE A 362 12.37 0.83 4.88
CA ILE A 362 13.80 0.82 4.64
C ILE A 362 14.07 1.84 3.54
N VAL A 363 14.83 2.88 3.86
CA VAL A 363 15.16 3.95 2.94
C VAL A 363 16.61 3.77 2.46
N PRO A 364 16.83 3.54 1.15
CA PRO A 364 18.18 3.56 0.60
C PRO A 364 18.74 4.99 0.68
N LEU A 365 19.96 5.13 1.18
CA LEU A 365 20.64 6.42 1.25
C LEU A 365 21.19 6.83 -0.10
N GLU A 366 21.19 8.13 -0.37
CA GLU A 366 21.89 8.74 -1.51
C GLU A 366 23.41 8.58 -1.38
N PRO A 367 24.16 8.59 -2.51
CA PRO A 367 25.61 8.37 -2.49
C PRO A 367 26.40 9.26 -1.53
N ALA A 368 26.00 10.53 -1.35
CA ALA A 368 26.62 11.45 -0.40
C ALA A 368 26.46 10.96 1.06
N LEU A 369 25.22 10.63 1.46
CA LEU A 369 24.91 10.16 2.81
C LEU A 369 25.54 8.79 3.13
N ARG A 370 25.75 7.94 2.11
CA ARG A 370 26.46 6.65 2.27
C ARG A 370 27.91 6.82 2.75
N ARG A 371 28.54 7.95 2.43
CA ARG A 371 29.91 8.30 2.81
C ARG A 371 30.00 9.08 4.13
N CYS A 372 28.87 9.34 4.80
CA CYS A 372 28.83 9.98 6.10
C CYS A 372 28.68 8.95 7.23
N THR A 373 28.74 9.37 8.49
CA THR A 373 28.32 8.64 9.70
C THR A 373 27.10 9.33 10.31
N VAL A 374 26.18 8.56 10.93
CA VAL A 374 25.03 9.16 11.63
C VAL A 374 25.50 9.61 13.01
N THR A 375 25.39 10.91 13.30
CA THR A 375 25.86 11.50 14.56
C THR A 375 24.71 11.88 15.50
N GLY A 376 23.48 11.92 15.01
CA GLY A 376 22.31 12.16 15.84
C GLY A 376 21.00 12.14 15.07
N ALA A 377 19.89 12.04 15.79
CA ALA A 377 18.56 12.16 15.24
C ALA A 377 17.64 12.88 16.23
N ALA A 378 16.73 13.72 15.72
CA ALA A 378 15.75 14.45 16.51
C ALA A 378 14.40 14.51 15.79
N LEU A 379 13.31 14.51 16.56
CA LEU A 379 11.97 14.79 16.06
C LEU A 379 11.55 16.15 16.59
N THR A 380 11.32 17.12 15.70
CA THR A 380 10.93 18.49 16.07
C THR A 380 9.90 19.00 15.06
N ASP A 381 8.78 19.50 15.57
CA ASP A 381 7.64 20.02 14.79
C ASP A 381 7.11 19.03 13.73
N GLY A 382 7.05 17.74 14.12
CA GLY A 382 6.61 16.66 13.25
C GLY A 382 7.58 16.34 12.11
N VAL A 383 8.85 16.74 12.21
CA VAL A 383 9.90 16.41 11.23
C VAL A 383 11.03 15.66 11.92
N LEU A 384 11.30 14.44 11.44
CA LEU A 384 12.47 13.65 11.82
C LEU A 384 13.68 14.19 11.06
N ARG A 385 14.70 14.62 11.80
CA ARG A 385 15.97 15.11 11.26
C ARG A 385 17.09 14.17 11.70
N VAL A 386 17.78 13.58 10.75
CA VAL A 386 18.93 12.69 10.97
C VAL A 386 20.19 13.39 10.49
N ARG A 387 21.11 13.66 11.42
CA ARG A 387 22.36 14.35 11.13
C ARG A 387 23.43 13.35 10.68
N PHE A 388 24.06 13.69 9.56
CA PHE A 388 25.13 12.96 8.91
C PHE A 388 26.39 13.81 8.86
N THR A 389 27.50 13.29 9.37
CA THR A 389 28.82 13.95 9.29
C THR A 389 29.72 13.16 8.34
N PRO A 390 30.44 13.81 7.40
CA PRO A 390 31.34 13.13 6.48
C PRO A 390 32.30 12.17 7.20
N ASP A 391 32.44 10.94 6.68
CA ASP A 391 33.43 9.99 7.16
C ASP A 391 34.80 10.34 6.55
N PRO A 392 35.81 10.73 7.35
CA PRO A 392 37.13 11.09 6.84
C PRO A 392 37.83 9.99 6.04
N ALA A 393 37.43 8.72 6.21
CA ALA A 393 37.99 7.58 5.49
C ALA A 393 37.38 7.40 4.08
N LEU A 394 36.19 7.96 3.82
CA LEU A 394 35.42 7.74 2.60
C LEU A 394 35.20 9.03 1.79
N TRP A 395 35.44 10.20 2.37
CA TRP A 395 35.32 11.48 1.68
C TRP A 395 36.60 11.84 0.91
N PRO A 396 36.52 12.37 -0.32
CA PRO A 396 37.69 12.82 -1.05
C PRO A 396 38.41 13.92 -0.26
N ARG A 397 39.70 13.72 0.02
CA ARG A 397 40.55 14.76 0.61
C ARG A 397 40.66 15.88 -0.42
N THR A 398 40.19 17.07 -0.06
CA THR A 398 40.54 18.30 -0.76
C THR A 398 42.05 18.48 -0.62
N GLY A 399 42.77 18.20 -1.70
CA GLY A 399 44.21 18.42 -1.82
C GLY A 399 44.53 19.87 -2.10
#